data_AF-A0A4Y2RAJ8-F1
#
_entry.id   AF-A0A4Y2RAJ8-F1
#
_cell.length_a   1.000
_cell.length_b   1.000
_cell.length_c   1.000
_cell.angle_alpha   90.00
_cell.angle_beta   90.00
_cell.angle_gamma   90.00
#
_symmetry.space_group_name_H-M   'P 1'
#
loop_
_entity.id
_entity.type
_entity.pdbx_description
1 polymer ?
#
loop_
_entity_poly.entity_id
_entity_poly.type
_entity_poly.pdbx_seq_one_letter_code
_entity_poly.pdbx_strand_id
1 'polypeptide(L)'
;MHQNLKRIAGVNWGISQIHRWTLYKTVIERMLAHGSSAWCQNPTFKMKRKLSSIQRPFLLHILGAYRTIPTAALQTILGIPPLHMQLQFEARFTTIYRLRILLPPIITHIQPHDLEMKATGWSTHPSEHLKPNQISFEDGEAYITRKDIINIFTDGLNRLLG
;
A
#
# COMPACT_ATOMS: atom_id res chain seq x y z
N MET A 1 -1.67 -22.81 16.38
CA MET A 1 -0.67 -21.83 15.85
C MET A 1 -0.81 -20.43 16.44
N HIS A 2 -1.94 -19.74 16.30
CA HIS A 2 -2.13 -18.38 16.84
C HIS A 2 -1.94 -18.29 18.38
N GLN A 3 -2.39 -19.31 19.13
CA GLN A 3 -2.20 -19.38 20.59
C GLN A 3 -0.73 -19.61 21.01
N ASN A 4 0.09 -20.26 20.17
CA ASN A 4 1.48 -20.56 20.50
C ASN A 4 2.37 -19.30 20.40
N LEU A 5 2.08 -18.42 19.43
CA LEU A 5 2.76 -17.11 19.32
C LEU A 5 2.44 -16.18 20.49
N LYS A 6 1.23 -16.29 21.07
CA LYS A 6 0.86 -15.52 22.27
C LYS A 6 1.60 -15.94 23.53
N ARG A 7 2.03 -17.20 23.63
CA ARG A 7 2.70 -17.74 24.82
C ARG A 7 4.19 -17.38 24.91
N ILE A 8 4.81 -17.07 23.77
CA ILE A 8 6.25 -16.74 23.66
C ILE A 8 6.53 -15.26 23.96
N ALA A 9 5.52 -14.39 23.91
CA ALA A 9 5.69 -12.96 24.13
C ALA A 9 4.82 -12.49 25.31
N GLY A 10 5.43 -12.31 26.49
CA GLY A 10 4.83 -11.54 27.57
C GLY A 10 4.62 -10.08 27.13
N VAL A 11 3.61 -9.43 27.72
CA VAL A 11 3.12 -8.08 27.36
C VAL A 11 4.24 -7.03 27.24
N ASN A 12 5.36 -7.20 27.96
CA ASN A 12 6.48 -6.25 28.01
C ASN A 12 7.84 -6.81 27.51
N TRP A 13 7.92 -8.07 27.06
CA TRP A 13 9.17 -8.71 26.60
C TRP A 13 9.08 -9.16 25.12
N GLY A 14 8.13 -8.60 24.40
CA GLY A 14 7.68 -9.14 23.12
C GLY A 14 8.65 -8.90 21.97
N ILE A 15 8.90 -9.97 21.21
CA ILE A 15 9.37 -9.99 19.81
C ILE A 15 9.05 -8.67 19.10
N SER A 16 10.09 -7.97 18.60
CA SER A 16 9.93 -6.66 17.95
C SER A 16 8.98 -6.74 16.75
N GLN A 17 8.36 -5.61 16.40
CA GLN A 17 7.44 -5.51 15.26
C GLN A 17 8.05 -6.08 13.97
N ILE A 18 9.35 -5.83 13.74
CA ILE A 18 10.12 -6.36 12.61
C ILE A 18 10.14 -7.88 12.63
N HIS A 19 10.45 -8.50 13.77
CA HIS A 19 10.46 -9.96 13.89
C HIS A 19 9.07 -10.58 13.69
N ARG A 20 7.99 -9.92 14.15
CA ARG A 20 6.62 -10.38 13.89
C ARG A 20 6.27 -10.32 12.41
N TRP A 21 6.68 -9.25 11.73
CA TRP A 21 6.52 -9.08 10.30
C TRP A 21 7.28 -10.18 9.54
N THR A 22 8.54 -10.43 9.92
CA THR A 22 9.36 -11.50 9.34
C THR A 22 8.70 -12.86 9.52
N LEU A 23 8.26 -13.21 10.73
CA LEU A 23 7.57 -14.48 11.00
C LEU A 23 6.30 -14.65 10.16
N TYR A 24 5.51 -13.59 9.99
CA TYR A 24 4.34 -13.64 9.13
C TYR A 24 4.71 -13.91 7.67
N LYS A 25 5.68 -13.17 7.11
CA LYS A 25 6.10 -13.31 5.72
C LYS A 25 6.80 -14.63 5.43
N THR A 26 7.63 -15.14 6.34
CA THR A 26 8.45 -16.32 6.09
C THR A 26 7.77 -17.62 6.51
N VAL A 27 6.94 -17.61 7.55
CA VAL A 27 6.31 -18.83 8.07
C VAL A 27 4.85 -18.91 7.63
N ILE A 28 4.02 -17.93 8.01
CA ILE A 28 2.57 -18.02 7.82
C ILE A 28 2.21 -17.97 6.34
N GLU A 29 2.75 -16.97 5.62
CA GLU A 29 2.50 -16.82 4.19
C GLU A 29 3.01 -18.04 3.41
N ARG A 30 4.24 -18.50 3.69
CA ARG A 30 4.81 -19.68 3.02
C ARG A 30 4.07 -20.97 3.33
N MET A 31 3.63 -21.17 4.57
CA MET A 31 2.85 -22.35 4.96
C MET A 31 1.53 -22.42 4.18
N LEU A 32 0.84 -21.30 4.00
CA LEU A 32 -0.41 -21.26 3.23
C LEU A 32 -0.18 -21.30 1.72
N ALA A 33 0.93 -20.71 1.26
CA ALA A 33 1.34 -20.72 -0.13
C ALA A 33 1.76 -22.13 -0.59
N HIS A 34 2.27 -22.94 0.33
CA HIS A 34 2.54 -24.35 0.10
C HIS A 34 1.24 -25.10 -0.29
N GLY A 35 1.21 -25.64 -1.51
CA GLY A 35 0.03 -26.31 -2.05
C GLY A 35 -1.07 -25.38 -2.55
N SER A 36 -0.85 -24.06 -2.57
CA SER A 36 -1.82 -23.09 -3.11
C SER A 36 -2.21 -23.38 -4.58
N SER A 37 -1.33 -23.99 -5.36
CA SER A 37 -1.61 -24.45 -6.73
C SER A 37 -2.75 -25.48 -6.80
N ALA A 38 -2.99 -26.25 -5.73
CA ALA A 38 -4.05 -27.27 -5.71
C ALA A 38 -5.43 -26.70 -5.33
N TRP A 39 -5.48 -25.66 -4.49
CA TRP A 39 -6.75 -25.19 -3.89
C TRP A 39 -7.04 -23.70 -4.06
N CYS A 40 -6.09 -22.87 -4.48
CA CYS A 40 -6.19 -21.41 -4.52
C CYS A 40 -6.07 -20.80 -5.94
N GLN A 41 -6.33 -21.57 -7.01
CA GLN A 41 -6.27 -21.04 -8.38
C GLN A 41 -7.37 -20.00 -8.65
N ASN A 42 -8.61 -20.29 -8.24
CA ASN A 42 -9.78 -19.42 -8.41
C ASN A 42 -10.59 -19.36 -7.11
N PRO A 43 -10.14 -18.61 -6.08
CA PRO A 43 -10.78 -18.64 -4.77
C PRO A 43 -12.14 -17.95 -4.78
N THR A 44 -13.16 -18.67 -4.29
CA THR A 44 -14.51 -18.15 -4.10
C THR A 44 -14.56 -17.02 -3.07
N PHE A 45 -15.64 -16.22 -3.07
CA PHE A 45 -15.83 -15.15 -2.08
C PHE A 45 -15.72 -15.64 -0.63
N LYS A 46 -16.30 -16.82 -0.32
CA LYS A 46 -16.22 -17.46 1.00
C LYS A 46 -14.77 -17.76 1.38
N MET A 47 -13.96 -18.23 0.42
CA MET A 47 -12.55 -18.51 0.63
C MET A 47 -11.75 -17.22 0.86
N LYS A 48 -11.97 -16.17 0.05
CA LYS A 48 -11.35 -14.85 0.24
C LYS A 48 -11.64 -14.28 1.63
N ARG A 49 -12.91 -14.35 2.08
CA ARG A 49 -13.32 -13.91 3.42
C ARG A 49 -12.63 -14.71 4.53
N LYS A 50 -12.53 -16.02 4.38
CA LYS A 50 -11.84 -16.90 5.35
C LYS A 50 -10.34 -16.59 5.43
N LEU A 51 -9.69 -16.39 4.29
CA LEU A 51 -8.28 -15.97 4.24
C LEU A 51 -8.06 -14.60 4.88
N SER A 52 -8.95 -13.64 4.63
CA SER A 52 -8.89 -12.34 5.31
C SER A 52 -9.03 -12.47 6.83
N SER A 53 -9.89 -13.37 7.31
CA SER A 53 -10.06 -13.65 8.74
C SER A 53 -8.82 -14.30 9.35
N ILE A 54 -8.14 -15.20 8.61
CA ILE A 54 -6.87 -15.80 9.02
C ILE A 54 -5.76 -14.75 9.09
N GLN A 55 -5.68 -13.86 8.10
CA GLN A 55 -4.63 -12.84 8.00
C GLN A 55 -4.75 -11.77 9.09
N ARG A 56 -5.98 -11.32 9.38
CA ARG A 56 -6.25 -10.14 10.19
C ARG A 56 -5.61 -10.12 11.59
N PRO A 57 -5.64 -11.19 12.41
CA PRO A 57 -5.00 -11.19 13.72
C PRO A 57 -3.50 -10.94 13.63
N PHE A 58 -2.82 -11.47 12.62
CA PHE A 58 -1.39 -11.24 12.42
C PHE A 58 -1.13 -9.77 12.11
N LEU A 59 -1.90 -9.16 11.22
CA LEU A 59 -1.74 -7.74 10.88
C LEU A 59 -1.95 -6.83 12.08
N LEU A 60 -2.95 -7.11 12.92
CA LEU A 60 -3.17 -6.37 14.17
C LEU A 60 -1.98 -6.51 15.13
N HIS A 61 -1.45 -7.72 15.28
CA HIS A 61 -0.31 -7.99 16.16
C HIS A 61 1.02 -7.43 15.63
N ILE A 62 1.18 -7.36 14.31
CA ILE A 62 2.34 -6.71 13.68
C ILE A 62 2.22 -5.20 13.87
N LEU A 63 1.08 -4.58 13.54
CA LEU A 63 0.92 -3.13 13.62
C LEU A 63 0.76 -2.62 15.06
N GLY A 64 0.35 -3.47 16.01
CA GLY A 64 -0.04 -3.02 17.35
C GLY A 64 -1.38 -2.25 17.36
N ALA A 65 -2.24 -2.53 16.39
CA ALA A 65 -3.46 -1.78 16.12
C ALA A 65 -4.67 -2.24 16.97
N TYR A 66 -5.61 -1.32 17.22
CA TYR A 66 -6.91 -1.65 17.80
C TYR A 66 -7.71 -2.61 16.93
N ARG A 67 -8.55 -3.43 17.58
CA ARG A 67 -9.40 -4.42 16.90
C ARG A 67 -10.45 -3.80 15.97
N THR A 68 -10.75 -2.51 16.07
CA THR A 68 -11.71 -1.80 15.21
C THR A 68 -11.12 -1.35 13.87
N ILE A 69 -9.78 -1.35 13.72
CA ILE A 69 -9.14 -0.88 12.49
C ILE A 69 -9.51 -1.81 11.31
N PRO A 70 -9.98 -1.26 10.17
CA PRO A 70 -10.31 -2.04 8.97
C PRO A 70 -9.12 -2.84 8.44
N THR A 71 -9.35 -4.07 7.98
CA THR A 71 -8.26 -4.93 7.47
C THR A 71 -7.58 -4.35 6.25
N ALA A 72 -8.32 -3.66 5.37
CA ALA A 72 -7.75 -2.96 4.23
C ALA A 72 -6.75 -1.89 4.66
N ALA A 73 -7.08 -1.09 5.69
CA ALA A 73 -6.16 -0.09 6.23
C ALA A 73 -4.89 -0.74 6.82
N LEU A 74 -5.02 -1.86 7.54
CA LEU A 74 -3.86 -2.61 8.03
C LEU A 74 -2.94 -3.09 6.90
N GLN A 75 -3.52 -3.60 5.82
CA GLN A 75 -2.80 -4.07 4.64
C GLN A 75 -2.03 -2.92 3.97
N THR A 76 -2.69 -1.77 3.78
CA THR A 76 -2.07 -0.58 3.18
C THR A 76 -0.93 -0.04 4.03
N ILE A 77 -1.14 0.14 5.34
CA ILE A 77 -0.12 0.70 6.25
C ILE A 77 1.09 -0.22 6.35
N LEU A 78 0.88 -1.54 6.39
CA LEU A 78 1.97 -2.52 6.49
C LEU A 78 2.62 -2.85 5.13
N GLY A 79 2.06 -2.38 4.01
CA GLY A 79 2.49 -2.78 2.67
C GLY A 79 2.31 -4.28 2.40
N ILE A 80 1.34 -4.92 3.05
CA ILE A 80 1.09 -6.36 2.92
C ILE A 80 -0.14 -6.57 2.04
N PRO A 81 -0.04 -7.29 0.90
CA PRO A 81 -1.18 -7.52 0.03
C PRO A 81 -2.24 -8.41 0.71
N PRO A 82 -3.50 -8.37 0.24
CA PRO A 82 -4.52 -9.31 0.66
C PRO A 82 -4.06 -10.76 0.44
N LEU A 83 -4.17 -11.59 1.48
CA LEU A 83 -3.61 -12.95 1.47
C LEU A 83 -4.09 -13.79 0.29
N HIS A 84 -5.35 -13.66 -0.12
CA HIS A 84 -5.88 -14.38 -1.27
C HIS A 84 -5.24 -13.99 -2.62
N MET A 85 -4.79 -12.74 -2.78
CA MET A 85 -4.06 -12.30 -3.98
C MET A 85 -2.66 -12.89 -3.99
N GLN A 86 -1.98 -12.86 -2.84
CA GLN A 86 -0.64 -13.44 -2.67
C GLN A 86 -0.63 -14.95 -2.95
N LEU A 87 -1.63 -15.68 -2.43
CA LEU A 87 -1.75 -17.12 -2.66
C LEU A 87 -2.11 -17.46 -4.11
N GLN A 88 -2.96 -16.66 -4.76
CA GLN A 88 -3.20 -16.82 -6.20
C GLN A 88 -1.94 -16.60 -7.02
N PHE A 89 -1.15 -15.57 -6.68
CA PHE A 89 0.12 -15.33 -7.35
C PHE A 89 1.06 -16.52 -7.22
N GLU A 90 1.27 -17.04 -6.00
CA GLU A 90 2.14 -18.20 -5.79
C GLU A 90 1.60 -19.46 -6.46
N ALA A 91 0.28 -19.65 -6.45
CA ALA A 91 -0.38 -20.76 -7.13
C ALA A 91 -0.05 -20.73 -8.62
N ARG A 92 -0.18 -19.56 -9.26
CA ARG A 92 0.13 -19.38 -10.68
C ARG A 92 1.61 -19.57 -10.98
N PHE A 93 2.47 -19.00 -10.16
CA PHE A 93 3.92 -19.16 -10.27
C PHE A 93 4.31 -20.65 -10.19
N THR A 94 3.80 -21.37 -9.19
CA THR A 94 4.06 -22.80 -9.01
C THR A 94 3.55 -23.61 -10.20
N THR A 95 2.34 -23.34 -10.68
CA THR A 95 1.77 -24.06 -11.83
C THR A 95 2.60 -23.87 -13.10
N ILE A 96 3.06 -22.66 -13.39
CA ILE A 96 3.85 -22.36 -14.58
C ILE A 96 5.28 -22.91 -14.44
N TYR A 97 5.99 -22.52 -13.38
CA TYR A 97 7.43 -22.78 -13.27
C TYR A 97 7.76 -24.18 -12.76
N ARG A 98 6.96 -24.75 -11.85
CA ARG A 98 7.23 -26.06 -11.25
C ARG A 98 6.47 -27.19 -11.93
N LEU A 99 5.18 -26.97 -12.24
CA LEU A 99 4.36 -28.01 -12.87
C LEU A 99 4.42 -27.98 -14.41
N ARG A 100 4.95 -26.90 -15.01
CA ARG A 100 5.04 -26.71 -16.47
C ARG A 100 3.67 -26.78 -17.16
N ILE A 101 2.61 -26.36 -16.47
CA ILE A 101 1.25 -26.30 -17.00
C ILE A 101 0.98 -24.87 -17.46
N LEU A 102 0.58 -24.72 -18.72
CA LEU A 102 0.11 -23.44 -19.24
C LEU A 102 -1.24 -23.12 -18.58
N LEU A 103 -1.32 -21.99 -17.90
CA LEU A 103 -2.58 -21.51 -17.38
C LEU A 103 -3.40 -20.89 -18.52
N PRO A 104 -4.71 -21.17 -18.60
CA PRO A 104 -5.57 -20.41 -19.51
C PRO A 104 -5.46 -18.92 -19.15
N PRO A 105 -5.41 -18.02 -20.14
CA PRO A 105 -5.41 -16.59 -19.89
C PRO A 105 -6.71 -16.22 -19.17
N ILE A 106 -6.66 -16.12 -17.84
CA ILE A 106 -7.77 -15.66 -17.00
C ILE A 106 -8.18 -14.23 -17.36
N ILE A 107 -7.26 -13.47 -17.96
CA ILE A 107 -7.53 -12.14 -18.47
C ILE A 107 -8.23 -12.30 -19.83
N THR A 108 -9.49 -12.69 -19.80
CA THR A 108 -10.39 -12.35 -20.90
C THR A 108 -10.62 -10.85 -20.81
N HIS A 109 -10.09 -10.12 -21.81
CA HIS A 109 -10.49 -8.76 -22.15
C HIS A 109 -10.11 -7.65 -21.13
N ILE A 110 -8.84 -7.58 -20.72
CA ILE A 110 -8.27 -6.24 -20.42
C ILE A 110 -7.78 -5.74 -21.76
N GLN A 111 -8.54 -4.83 -22.35
CA GLN A 111 -8.09 -4.14 -23.55
C GLN A 111 -7.05 -3.11 -23.15
N PRO A 112 -6.14 -2.73 -24.06
CA PRO A 112 -5.17 -1.67 -23.79
C PRO A 112 -5.79 -0.36 -23.27
N HIS A 113 -7.08 -0.11 -23.54
CA HIS A 113 -7.82 1.05 -23.04
C HIS A 113 -8.30 0.93 -21.58
N ASP A 114 -8.37 -0.28 -21.02
CA ASP A 114 -8.72 -0.52 -19.62
C ASP A 114 -7.54 -0.29 -18.67
N LEU A 115 -6.32 -0.22 -19.22
CA LEU A 115 -5.11 0.08 -18.47
C LEU A 115 -4.90 1.59 -18.44
N GLU A 116 -4.98 2.20 -17.25
CA GLU A 116 -4.57 3.59 -17.05
C GLU A 116 -3.09 3.71 -17.45
N MET A 117 -2.83 4.35 -18.59
CA MET A 117 -1.48 4.66 -19.02
C MET A 117 -0.87 5.55 -17.95
N LYS A 118 0.25 5.12 -17.37
CA LYS A 118 1.11 6.00 -16.59
C LYS A 118 1.44 7.18 -17.48
N ALA A 119 0.87 8.35 -17.20
CA ALA A 119 1.25 9.57 -17.88
C ALA A 119 2.77 9.69 -17.70
N THR A 120 3.52 9.55 -18.79
CA THR A 120 4.90 10.05 -18.85
C THR A 120 4.81 11.49 -18.38
N GLY A 121 5.53 11.79 -17.29
CA GLY A 121 5.25 12.92 -16.40
C GLY A 121 5.00 14.23 -17.15
N TRP A 122 4.27 15.15 -16.51
CA TRP A 122 3.95 16.46 -17.06
C TRP A 122 5.14 17.04 -17.82
N SER A 123 5.09 16.99 -19.16
CA SER A 123 6.08 17.61 -20.03
C SER A 123 6.00 19.13 -19.97
N THR A 124 4.91 19.63 -19.39
CA THR A 124 4.48 21.01 -19.41
C THR A 124 4.30 21.42 -17.95
N HIS A 125 5.10 22.37 -17.47
CA HIS A 125 5.00 22.84 -16.10
C HIS A 125 3.63 23.51 -15.88
N PRO A 126 2.95 23.33 -14.74
CA PRO A 126 1.61 23.93 -14.49
C PRO A 126 1.54 25.45 -14.70
N SER A 127 2.67 26.16 -14.61
CA SER A 127 2.75 27.60 -14.88
C SER A 127 2.54 27.98 -16.36
N GLU A 128 2.75 27.06 -17.31
CA GLU A 128 2.53 27.32 -18.74
C GLU A 128 1.04 27.32 -19.13
N HIS A 129 0.16 26.83 -18.25
CA HIS A 129 -1.29 26.81 -18.45
C HIS A 129 -2.00 28.03 -17.86
N LEU A 130 -1.27 28.97 -17.24
CA LEU A 130 -1.85 30.21 -16.74
C LEU A 130 -2.16 31.11 -17.94
N LYS A 131 -3.46 31.34 -18.21
CA LYS A 131 -3.85 32.36 -19.17
C LYS A 131 -3.44 33.73 -18.62
N PRO A 132 -2.84 34.63 -19.43
CA PRO A 132 -2.40 35.95 -18.96
C PRO A 132 -3.51 36.75 -18.27
N ASN A 133 -4.76 36.50 -18.67
CA ASN A 133 -5.94 37.24 -18.27
C ASN A 133 -6.58 36.70 -16.97
N GLN A 134 -6.02 35.68 -16.32
CA GLN A 134 -6.58 35.11 -15.08
C GLN A 134 -6.12 35.82 -13.81
N ILE A 135 -5.16 36.74 -13.90
CA ILE A 135 -4.66 37.54 -12.78
C ILE A 135 -4.60 39.02 -13.17
N SER A 136 -5.75 39.62 -13.51
CA SER A 136 -5.89 41.07 -13.45
C SER A 136 -6.27 41.46 -12.01
N PHE A 137 -5.32 41.98 -11.26
CA PHE A 137 -5.66 42.86 -10.15
C PHE A 137 -5.92 44.24 -10.75
N GLU A 138 -7.19 44.63 -10.80
CA GLU A 138 -7.57 46.05 -11.01
C GLU A 138 -7.20 46.79 -9.71
N ASP A 139 -5.91 47.05 -9.53
CA ASP A 139 -5.41 47.86 -8.43
C ASP A 139 -5.77 49.31 -8.72
N GLY A 140 -6.83 49.78 -8.07
CA GLY A 140 -7.22 51.19 -8.05
C GLY A 140 -6.06 52.05 -7.58
N GLU A 141 -5.63 52.97 -8.44
CA GLU A 141 -4.58 53.95 -8.16
C GLU A 141 -4.87 54.75 -6.89
N ALA A 142 -3.94 54.70 -5.92
CA ALA A 142 -3.70 55.81 -5.01
C ALA A 142 -2.25 55.81 -4.51
N TYR A 143 -1.48 56.68 -5.12
CA TYR A 143 -0.14 57.16 -4.78
C TYR A 143 0.06 57.39 -3.27
N ILE A 144 0.93 56.62 -2.61
CA ILE A 144 1.73 57.14 -1.49
C ILE A 144 3.17 56.62 -1.57
N THR A 145 4.06 57.55 -1.92
CA THR A 145 5.51 57.53 -1.74
C THR A 145 5.93 57.22 -0.30
N ARG A 146 6.79 56.21 -0.11
CA ARG A 146 8.10 56.27 0.56
C ARG A 146 8.53 54.88 1.01
N LYS A 147 9.68 54.45 0.48
CA LYS A 147 10.79 53.81 1.20
C LYS A 147 10.39 53.03 2.46
N ASP A 148 9.84 51.84 2.27
CA ASP A 148 9.98 50.74 3.22
C ASP A 148 10.12 49.46 2.39
N ILE A 149 11.30 48.86 2.47
CA ILE A 149 11.63 47.59 1.84
C ILE A 149 10.74 46.53 2.50
N ILE A 150 9.78 45.98 1.74
CA ILE A 150 8.96 44.86 2.20
C ILE A 150 9.88 43.63 2.26
N ASN A 151 10.46 43.39 3.43
CA ASN A 151 11.21 42.17 3.72
C ASN A 151 10.23 41.01 3.90
N ILE A 152 10.15 40.14 2.89
CA ILE A 152 9.39 38.89 2.94
C ILE A 152 10.30 37.82 3.56
N PHE A 153 9.99 37.40 4.80
CA PHE A 153 10.67 36.31 5.48
C PHE A 153 9.90 35.01 5.25
N THR A 154 10.55 34.01 4.66
CA THR A 154 10.12 32.61 4.69
C THR A 154 10.71 31.95 5.92
N ASP A 155 9.87 31.61 6.90
CA ASP A 155 10.29 30.85 8.07
C ASP A 155 10.54 29.39 7.66
N GLY A 156 11.84 29.07 7.55
CA GLY A 156 12.34 27.80 7.07
C GLY A 156 11.90 26.58 7.88
N LEU A 157 11.62 25.52 7.13
CA LEU A 157 11.48 24.13 7.57
C LEU A 157 12.72 23.68 8.36
N ASN A 158 12.62 23.64 9.69
CA ASN A 158 13.68 23.13 10.56
C ASN A 158 13.77 21.60 10.47
N ARG A 159 14.84 21.12 9.83
CA ARG A 159 15.32 19.72 9.87
C ARG A 159 16.19 19.55 11.12
N LEU A 160 15.68 18.83 12.11
CA LEU A 160 16.44 18.42 13.30
C LEU A 160 17.53 17.40 12.92
N LEU A 161 18.79 17.74 13.18
CA LEU A 161 19.86 16.80 13.50
C LEU A 161 20.44 17.24 14.84
N GLY A 162 20.37 16.32 15.80
CA GLY A 162 20.93 16.36 17.14
C GLY A 162 20.69 15.01 17.77
#